data_AF-A0A831UK74-F1
#
_entry.id   AF-A0A831UK74-F1
#
_cell.length_a   1.000
_cell.length_b   1.000
_cell.length_c   1.000
_cell.angle_alpha   90.00
_cell.angle_beta   90.00
_cell.angle_gamma   90.00
#
_symmetry.space_group_name_H-M   'P 1'
#
loop_
_entity.id
_entity.type
_entity.pdbx_description
1 polymer ?
#
loop_
_entity_poly.entity_id
_entity_poly.type
_entity_poly.pdbx_seq_one_letter_code
_entity_poly.pdbx_strand_id
1 'polypeptide(L)'
;MTKKAKVGLGVAVGVVVIVVLAVVVFDPFAPPYEEVKTQEAAATFPEVAARNAHVERIRFITDKAGRIEFIESLDTMEEFEKQRYIEGIEEGVIHDGDAPFVGDVVDANGNVIGEVRGFRVEGIGTYVRECIWFDGGPGE
;
A
#
# COMPACT_ATOMS: atom_id res chain seq x y z
N MET A 1 -8.58 -65.43 10.75
CA MET A 1 -9.02 -64.25 11.51
C MET A 1 -8.33 -63.01 10.96
N THR A 2 -9.04 -62.23 10.14
CA THR A 2 -8.56 -61.01 9.49
C THR A 2 -8.59 -59.82 10.46
N LYS A 3 -7.43 -59.27 10.82
CA LYS A 3 -7.33 -57.98 11.52
C LYS A 3 -7.58 -56.86 10.50
N LYS A 4 -8.78 -56.26 10.55
CA LYS A 4 -9.11 -55.06 9.76
C LYS A 4 -8.50 -53.81 10.41
N ALA A 5 -8.07 -52.92 9.52
CA ALA A 5 -7.28 -51.73 9.75
C ALA A 5 -7.95 -50.71 10.70
N LYS A 6 -7.14 -50.16 11.61
CA LYS A 6 -7.35 -48.86 12.27
C LYS A 6 -6.22 -47.93 11.85
N VAL A 7 -6.15 -47.60 10.56
CA VAL A 7 -5.23 -46.60 10.01
C VAL A 7 -6.08 -45.76 9.07
N GLY A 8 -6.57 -44.61 9.52
CA GLY A 8 -7.42 -43.78 8.67
C GLY A 8 -7.93 -42.49 9.30
N LEU A 9 -8.11 -42.45 10.63
CA LEU A 9 -8.68 -41.25 11.25
C LEU A 9 -7.62 -40.23 11.73
N GLY A 10 -6.48 -40.71 12.24
CA GLY A 10 -5.43 -39.83 12.78
C GLY A 10 -4.69 -39.00 11.73
N VAL A 11 -4.53 -39.53 10.52
CA VAL A 11 -3.81 -38.85 9.42
C VAL A 11 -4.68 -37.74 8.81
N ALA A 12 -5.98 -37.98 8.62
CA ALA A 12 -6.89 -36.99 8.06
C ALA A 12 -7.05 -35.76 8.98
N VAL A 13 -7.18 -35.98 10.29
CA VAL A 13 -7.29 -34.88 11.26
C VAL A 13 -5.97 -34.11 11.39
N GLY A 14 -4.83 -34.80 11.39
CA GLY A 14 -3.51 -34.15 11.45
C GLY A 14 -3.23 -33.27 10.23
N VAL A 15 -3.55 -33.75 9.02
CA VAL A 15 -3.35 -32.97 7.79
C VAL A 15 -4.28 -31.76 7.73
N VAL A 16 -5.55 -31.90 8.12
CA VAL A 16 -6.49 -30.76 8.16
C VAL A 16 -6.05 -29.70 9.16
N VAL A 17 -5.58 -30.09 10.35
CA VAL A 17 -5.09 -29.14 11.35
C VAL A 17 -3.82 -28.43 10.88
N ILE A 18 -2.91 -29.12 10.19
CA ILE A 18 -1.70 -28.50 9.60
C ILE A 18 -2.06 -27.54 8.47
N VAL A 19 -3.02 -27.87 7.60
CA VAL A 19 -3.45 -26.97 6.51
C VAL A 19 -4.18 -25.75 7.07
N VAL A 20 -5.03 -25.92 8.09
CA VAL A 20 -5.71 -24.78 8.74
C VAL A 20 -4.73 -23.90 9.51
N LEU A 21 -3.76 -24.48 10.22
CA LEU A 21 -2.67 -23.70 10.82
C LEU A 21 -1.81 -23.01 9.75
N ALA A 22 -1.54 -23.66 8.62
CA ALA A 22 -0.80 -23.02 7.53
C ALA A 22 -1.58 -21.85 6.92
N VAL A 23 -2.90 -21.97 6.72
CA VAL A 23 -3.73 -20.87 6.17
C VAL A 23 -3.99 -19.75 7.19
N VAL A 24 -3.99 -20.06 8.50
CA VAL A 24 -4.20 -19.05 9.56
C VAL A 24 -2.88 -18.39 9.99
N VAL A 25 -1.73 -19.05 9.79
CA VAL A 25 -0.39 -18.53 10.12
C VAL A 25 0.33 -17.94 8.90
N PHE A 26 0.03 -18.40 7.68
CA PHE A 26 0.46 -17.78 6.43
C PHE A 26 -0.75 -17.09 5.78
N ASP A 27 -0.89 -15.77 5.90
CA ASP A 27 -0.09 -14.94 5.01
C ASP A 27 0.44 -13.65 5.66
N PRO A 28 1.60 -13.68 6.37
CA PRO A 28 2.31 -12.47 6.80
C PRO A 28 2.92 -11.71 5.61
N PHE A 29 2.77 -12.21 4.37
CA PHE A 29 3.19 -11.55 3.14
C PHE A 29 2.03 -10.94 2.36
N ALA A 30 0.78 -11.15 2.79
CA ALA A 30 -0.34 -10.43 2.22
C ALA A 30 -0.22 -8.95 2.62
N PRO A 31 -0.22 -8.01 1.65
CA PRO A 31 -0.23 -6.60 1.97
C PRO A 31 -1.42 -6.28 2.88
N PRO A 32 -1.25 -5.39 3.88
CA PRO A 32 -2.36 -4.95 4.72
C PRO A 32 -3.55 -4.49 3.86
N TYR A 33 -4.77 -4.73 4.35
CA TYR A 33 -5.99 -4.36 3.62
C TYR A 33 -5.98 -2.90 3.14
N GLU A 34 -5.43 -2.00 3.96
CA GLU A 34 -5.26 -0.58 3.63
C GLU A 34 -4.27 -0.35 2.48
N GLU A 35 -3.18 -1.09 2.42
CA GLU A 35 -2.21 -1.02 1.32
C GLU A 35 -2.86 -1.41 -0.01
N VAL A 36 -3.62 -2.50 -0.03
CA VAL A 36 -4.37 -2.96 -1.22
C VAL A 36 -5.37 -1.90 -1.68
N LYS A 37 -6.14 -1.31 -0.75
CA LYS A 37 -7.13 -0.29 -1.08
C LYS A 37 -6.48 1.00 -1.59
N THR A 38 -5.35 1.40 -1.00
CA THR A 38 -4.59 2.55 -1.46
C THR A 38 -3.96 2.29 -2.83
N GLN A 39 -3.43 1.08 -3.07
CA GLN A 39 -2.88 0.68 -4.36
C GLN A 39 -3.95 0.66 -5.45
N GLU A 40 -5.12 0.08 -5.20
CA GLU A 40 -6.26 0.08 -6.13
C GLU A 40 -6.67 1.52 -6.49
N ALA A 41 -6.85 2.38 -5.48
CA ALA A 41 -7.22 3.77 -5.71
C ALA A 41 -6.15 4.52 -6.53
N ALA A 42 -4.88 4.35 -6.18
CA ALA A 42 -3.76 4.96 -6.89
C ALA A 42 -3.64 4.47 -8.34
N ALA A 43 -3.88 3.18 -8.59
CA ALA A 43 -3.87 2.60 -9.94
C ALA A 43 -5.01 3.13 -10.82
N THR A 44 -6.15 3.52 -10.23
CA THR A 44 -7.26 4.15 -10.95
C THR A 44 -7.13 5.66 -11.14
N PHE A 45 -6.03 6.26 -10.66
CA PHE A 45 -5.78 7.68 -10.83
C PHE A 45 -5.67 8.03 -12.34
N PRO A 46 -6.38 9.06 -12.85
CA PRO A 46 -6.49 9.30 -14.29
C PRO A 46 -5.16 9.40 -15.03
N GLU A 47 -4.13 9.99 -14.40
CA GLU A 47 -2.81 10.12 -15.01
C GLU A 47 -2.10 8.76 -15.18
N VAL A 48 -2.20 7.89 -14.17
CA VAL A 48 -1.64 6.53 -14.21
C VAL A 48 -2.37 5.69 -15.26
N ALA A 49 -3.71 5.73 -15.23
CA ALA A 49 -4.55 5.01 -16.17
C ALA A 49 -4.33 5.46 -17.63
N ALA A 50 -4.15 6.77 -17.86
CA ALA A 50 -3.92 7.33 -19.19
C ALA A 50 -2.62 6.81 -19.84
N ARG A 51 -1.61 6.44 -19.04
CA ARG A 51 -0.35 5.87 -19.54
C ARG A 51 -0.35 4.33 -19.60
N ASN A 52 -1.49 3.69 -19.31
CA ASN A 52 -1.58 2.23 -19.18
C ASN A 52 -0.50 1.68 -18.21
N ALA A 53 -0.24 2.44 -17.14
CA ALA A 53 0.72 2.11 -16.10
C ALA A 53 0.01 1.44 -14.92
N HIS A 54 0.79 0.82 -14.03
CA HIS A 54 0.29 0.18 -12.82
C HIS A 54 1.02 0.73 -11.61
N VAL A 55 0.38 0.68 -10.43
CA VAL A 55 1.05 0.98 -9.17
C VAL A 55 1.44 -0.35 -8.54
N GLU A 56 2.74 -0.61 -8.38
CA GLU A 56 3.22 -1.93 -7.93
C GLU A 56 3.21 -2.06 -6.40
N ARG A 57 3.71 -1.03 -5.72
CA ARG A 57 3.83 -1.02 -4.26
C ARG A 57 3.46 0.33 -3.69
N ILE A 58 2.86 0.32 -2.51
CA ILE A 58 2.56 1.51 -1.70
C ILE A 58 3.41 1.46 -0.44
N ARG A 59 4.02 2.59 -0.09
CA ARG A 59 4.75 2.79 1.16
C ARG A 59 4.04 3.87 1.97
N PHE A 60 3.51 3.49 3.13
CA PHE A 60 2.98 4.47 4.08
C PHE A 60 4.12 5.11 4.87
N ILE A 61 4.02 6.41 5.06
CA ILE A 61 4.95 7.21 5.86
C ILE A 61 4.30 7.43 7.22
N THR A 62 4.72 6.66 8.22
CA THR A 62 4.07 6.64 9.54
C THR A 62 4.83 7.46 10.57
N ASP A 63 6.14 7.67 10.40
CA ASP A 63 6.92 8.44 11.35
C ASP A 63 6.70 9.95 11.17
N LYS A 64 6.70 10.68 12.29
CA LYS A 64 6.41 12.12 12.30
C LYS A 64 7.33 12.93 11.37
N ALA A 65 8.62 12.62 11.35
CA ALA A 65 9.59 13.38 10.57
C ALA A 65 9.38 13.18 9.07
N GLY A 66 9.25 11.93 8.63
CA GLY A 66 8.95 11.60 7.24
C GLY A 66 7.62 12.17 6.77
N ARG A 67 6.61 12.22 7.64
CA ARG A 67 5.33 12.87 7.31
C ARG A 67 5.50 14.36 7.02
N ILE A 68 6.28 15.07 7.84
CA ILE A 68 6.58 16.50 7.63
C ILE A 68 7.37 16.70 6.33
N GLU A 69 8.44 15.93 6.12
CA GLU A 69 9.26 15.98 4.90
C GLU A 69 8.42 15.74 3.64
N PHE A 70 7.50 14.77 3.69
CA PHE A 70 6.57 14.51 2.60
C PHE A 70 5.72 15.75 2.29
N ILE A 71 5.10 16.37 3.30
CA ILE A 71 4.28 17.58 3.12
C ILE A 71 5.09 18.71 2.51
N GLU A 72 6.31 18.95 3.01
CA GLU A 72 7.21 19.98 2.48
C GLU A 72 7.54 19.74 1.00
N SER A 73 7.69 18.48 0.61
CA SER A 73 8.02 18.04 -0.75
C SER A 73 6.88 18.11 -1.77
N LEU A 74 5.63 18.33 -1.35
CA LEU A 74 4.49 18.40 -2.27
C LEU A 74 4.49 19.72 -3.04
N ASP A 75 4.69 19.66 -4.35
CA ASP A 75 4.67 20.84 -5.23
C ASP A 75 3.25 21.35 -5.47
N THR A 76 2.25 20.46 -5.37
CA THR A 76 0.84 20.76 -5.57
C THR A 76 0.15 21.40 -4.36
N MET A 77 0.85 21.56 -3.22
CA MET A 77 0.31 22.11 -1.99
C MET A 77 0.84 23.51 -1.73
N GLU A 78 -0.05 24.47 -1.44
CA GLU A 78 0.38 25.83 -1.10
C GLU A 78 1.07 25.89 0.27
N GLU A 79 2.02 26.82 0.44
CA GLU A 79 2.83 26.96 1.66
C GLU A 79 1.98 27.14 2.93
N PHE A 80 0.84 27.85 2.84
CA PHE A 80 -0.06 28.00 3.98
C PHE A 80 -0.75 26.68 4.36
N GLU A 81 -1.08 25.84 3.38
CA GLU A 81 -1.70 24.53 3.60
C GLU A 81 -0.67 23.57 4.19
N LYS A 82 0.57 23.59 3.68
CA LYS A 82 1.69 22.83 4.23
C LYS A 82 1.90 23.16 5.71
N GLN A 83 2.01 24.44 6.06
CA GLN A 83 2.19 24.87 7.45
C GLN A 83 1.06 24.38 8.36
N ARG A 84 -0.20 24.53 7.93
CA ARG A 84 -1.36 24.07 8.71
C ARG A 84 -1.35 22.55 8.90
N TYR A 85 -0.93 21.81 7.89
CA TYR A 85 -0.85 20.35 7.95
C TYR A 85 0.30 19.89 8.87
N ILE A 86 1.46 20.53 8.77
CA ILE A 86 2.62 20.28 9.63
C ILE A 86 2.28 20.58 11.09
N GLU A 87 1.66 21.72 11.39
CA GLU A 87 1.17 22.07 12.73
C GLU A 87 0.20 20.98 13.25
N GLY A 88 -0.74 20.54 12.41
CA GLY A 88 -1.65 19.44 12.76
C GLY A 88 -0.95 18.12 13.08
N ILE A 89 0.13 17.77 12.36
CA ILE A 89 0.98 16.61 12.69
C ILE A 89 1.72 16.85 14.02
N GLU A 90 2.20 18.08 14.24
CA GLU A 90 2.98 18.41 15.43
C GLU A 90 2.17 18.38 16.71
N GLU A 91 0.95 18.88 16.65
CA GLU A 91 -0.04 18.90 17.73
C GLU A 91 -0.74 17.55 17.94
N GLY A 92 -0.54 16.59 17.03
CA GLY A 92 -1.19 15.28 17.07
C GLY A 92 -2.67 15.31 16.72
N VAL A 93 -3.13 16.38 16.04
CA VAL A 93 -4.49 16.49 15.49
C VAL A 93 -4.65 15.58 14.28
N ILE A 94 -3.58 15.40 13.49
CA ILE A 94 -3.54 14.48 12.35
C ILE A 94 -3.01 13.13 12.84
N HIS A 95 -3.90 12.16 12.92
CA HIS A 95 -3.64 10.86 13.52
C HIS A 95 -2.68 10.01 12.68
N ASP A 96 -2.11 8.97 13.28
CA ASP A 96 -1.21 8.05 12.57
C ASP A 96 -1.95 7.24 11.48
N GLY A 97 -3.27 7.07 11.62
CA GLY A 97 -4.13 6.49 10.57
C GLY A 97 -4.28 7.38 9.33
N ASP A 98 -3.95 8.67 9.45
CA ASP A 98 -3.93 9.64 8.35
C ASP A 98 -2.51 9.70 7.75
N ALA A 99 -2.08 8.56 7.20
CA ALA A 99 -0.73 8.35 6.72
C ALA A 99 -0.57 8.85 5.27
N PRO A 100 0.39 9.74 5.00
CA PRO A 100 0.89 9.96 3.67
C PRO A 100 1.39 8.65 3.05
N PHE A 101 1.33 8.55 1.73
CA PHE A 101 1.86 7.41 1.01
C PHE A 101 2.58 7.81 -0.26
N VAL A 102 3.49 6.94 -0.67
CA VAL A 102 4.24 6.99 -1.92
C VAL A 102 4.09 5.64 -2.62
N GLY A 103 3.76 5.66 -3.90
CA GLY A 103 3.61 4.47 -4.72
C GLY A 103 4.49 4.49 -5.96
N ASP A 104 5.18 3.39 -6.24
CA ASP A 104 5.98 3.28 -7.46
C ASP A 104 5.04 3.00 -8.64
N VAL A 105 5.08 3.86 -9.66
CA VAL A 105 4.31 3.70 -10.91
C VAL A 105 5.18 2.99 -11.93
N VAL A 106 4.73 1.85 -12.44
CA VAL A 106 5.46 0.97 -13.35
C VAL A 106 4.79 0.85 -14.71
N ASP A 107 5.61 0.66 -15.74
CA ASP A 107 5.16 0.33 -17.09
C ASP A 107 4.71 -1.15 -17.19
N ALA A 108 4.29 -1.57 -18.39
CA ALA A 108 3.85 -2.94 -18.64
C ALA A 108 4.97 -4.00 -18.48
N ASN A 109 6.24 -3.58 -18.47
CA ASN A 109 7.40 -4.44 -18.28
C ASN A 109 7.87 -4.48 -16.81
N GLY A 110 7.24 -3.72 -15.92
CA GLY A 110 7.65 -3.59 -14.52
C GLY A 110 8.77 -2.57 -14.29
N ASN A 111 9.08 -1.71 -15.26
CA ASN A 111 10.04 -0.63 -15.04
C ASN A 111 9.35 0.52 -14.31
N VAL A 112 9.98 1.05 -13.27
CA VAL A 112 9.49 2.26 -12.58
C VAL A 112 9.64 3.46 -13.50
N ILE A 113 8.52 4.11 -13.83
CA ILE A 113 8.42 5.25 -14.74
C ILE A 113 7.89 6.51 -14.04
N GLY A 114 7.53 6.40 -12.76
CA GLY A 114 7.06 7.53 -11.98
C GLY A 114 6.71 7.13 -10.56
N GLU A 115 6.10 8.06 -9.86
CA GLU A 115 5.71 7.95 -8.48
C GLU A 115 4.37 8.63 -8.25
N VAL A 116 3.46 7.95 -7.55
CA VAL A 116 2.17 8.48 -7.14
C VAL A 116 2.20 8.80 -5.66
N ARG A 117 1.73 9.99 -5.29
CA ARG A 117 1.78 10.50 -3.91
C ARG A 117 0.40 10.88 -3.43
N GLY A 118 0.13 10.67 -2.15
CA GLY A 118 -1.15 11.06 -1.57
C GLY A 118 -1.25 10.77 -0.10
N PHE A 119 -2.49 10.69 0.37
CA PHE A 119 -2.85 10.40 1.75
C PHE A 119 -3.84 9.27 1.81
N ARG A 120 -3.63 8.36 2.77
CA ARG A 120 -4.71 7.53 3.29
C ARG A 120 -5.23 8.21 4.54
N VAL A 121 -6.51 8.57 4.55
CA VAL A 121 -7.18 9.25 5.67
C VAL A 121 -8.19 8.32 6.30
N GLU A 122 -7.98 7.95 7.56
CA GLU A 122 -8.80 6.96 8.26
C GLU A 122 -10.28 7.37 8.23
N GLY A 123 -11.17 6.40 7.94
CA GLY A 123 -12.61 6.65 7.82
C GLY A 123 -13.08 7.41 6.56
N ILE A 124 -12.19 8.05 5.79
CA ILE A 124 -12.56 8.77 4.56
C ILE A 124 -12.20 7.98 3.30
N GLY A 125 -10.94 7.57 3.18
CA GLY A 125 -10.46 6.82 2.01
C GLY A 125 -9.03 7.21 1.63
N THR A 126 -8.66 6.83 0.40
CA THR A 126 -7.40 7.22 -0.22
C THR A 126 -7.63 8.46 -1.08
N TYR A 127 -6.75 9.44 -0.92
CA TYR A 127 -6.72 10.66 -1.72
C TYR A 127 -5.35 10.80 -2.39
N VAL A 128 -5.32 10.67 -3.71
CA VAL A 128 -4.12 10.90 -4.52
C VAL A 128 -3.96 12.41 -4.75
N ARG A 129 -2.78 12.96 -4.49
CA ARG A 129 -2.45 14.38 -4.67
C ARG A 129 -1.79 14.65 -6.01
N GLU A 130 -0.80 13.85 -6.34
CA GLU A 130 0.03 14.07 -7.53
C GLU A 130 0.63 12.77 -8.05
N CYS A 131 0.95 12.78 -9.35
CA CYS A 131 1.71 11.74 -10.01
C CYS A 131 2.90 12.40 -10.70
N ILE A 132 4.10 12.05 -10.26
CA ILE A 132 5.35 12.58 -10.78
C ILE A 132 5.92 11.56 -11.77
N TRP A 133 6.20 11.99 -12.99
CA TRP A 133 6.79 11.14 -14.01
C TRP A 133 8.31 11.33 -14.02
N PHE A 134 9.05 10.23 -14.06
CA PHE A 134 10.48 10.28 -14.29
C PHE A 134 10.67 10.34 -15.81
N ASP A 135 10.80 11.54 -16.36
CA ASP A 135 11.06 11.71 -17.78
C ASP A 135 12.40 11.01 -18.13
N GLY A 136 12.30 9.94 -18.93
CA GLY A 136 13.39 9.00 -19.25
C GLY A 136 12.97 7.53 -19.32
N GLY A 137 11.81 7.22 -19.91
CA GLY A 137 11.39 5.84 -20.15
C GLY A 137 12.37 5.09 -21.09
N PRO A 138 12.40 3.74 -21.11
CA PRO A 138 13.27 2.98 -21.98
C PRO A 138 12.85 3.14 -23.44
N GLY A 139 13.35 4.18 -24.12
CA GLY A 139 12.98 4.47 -25.50
C GLY A 139 13.31 5.86 -26.07
N GLU A 140 14.08 6.71 -25.38
CA GLU A 140 14.78 7.84 -26.02
C GLU A 140 16.22 7.49 -26.40
#